data_AF-A0A2E8D7X9-F1
#
_entry.id   AF-A0A2E8D7X9-F1
#
_cell.length_a   1.000
_cell.length_b   1.000
_cell.length_c   1.000
_cell.angle_alpha   90.00
_cell.angle_beta   90.00
_cell.angle_gamma   90.00
#
_symmetry.space_group_name_H-M   'P 1'
#
loop_
_entity.id
_entity.type
_entity.pdbx_description
1 polymer ?
#
loop_
_entity_poly.entity_id
_entity_poly.type
_entity_poly.pdbx_seq_one_letter_code
_entity_poly.pdbx_strand_id
1 'polypeptide(L)'
;MRLERAGGGTGEAGLAGWISTNDVTLFTMVLVVLISLFLHSNLIKRRKQNEALTKDLSSTTERLDDTKRRRDELDDELRRRRAELAAQGKTLEEIEESLQLTQTERNQLNDDLSSTKDLVTTLQESLAGLKTEKTTLETAKAALEAQRKALTGDKEKLTTEKISLNEQLAQLGVQLKAKIQALKGVETQRERLEKQAKELDTIVATLEKKLKDSDVDLMAMRKQSEEEKAQAVARIKALEGVAEEKGAKAEDYLARLKRAAEILKGMKLEKQKVEGQLTAAELRYQQQLLLETTINRELVGIKGELKKVAIIVDASGSMKEETADGEGDRWTEAQEIARTWLQHLDVDECVLIVFSSDVRTFPEDGTLANLAGDEGDGVRSGLLGHLAKVEPKGWTNTLEALRKAYTYKELDSIILFSDGAPTNPNSGRFDQAVARSIYTLCNQHKDIPVNTVGLGNYFDQDLATFLRTVARLTGGAFCGR
;
A
#
# COMPACT_ATOMS: atom_id res chain seq x y z
N MET A 1 118.93 101.10 -38.00
CA MET A 1 120.03 100.77 -38.94
C MET A 1 120.75 102.07 -39.30
N ARG A 2 122.08 102.08 -39.09
CA ARG A 2 123.16 102.74 -39.86
C ARG A 2 122.96 104.20 -40.36
N LEU A 3 123.74 105.18 -39.87
CA LEU A 3 125.11 105.57 -40.33
C LEU A 3 125.08 106.05 -41.80
N GLU A 4 125.61 107.19 -42.25
CA GLU A 4 126.83 108.00 -42.02
C GLU A 4 126.64 109.31 -42.86
N ARG A 5 127.10 110.52 -42.53
CA ARG A 5 128.47 111.11 -42.42
C ARG A 5 128.93 111.85 -43.68
N ALA A 6 129.77 112.87 -43.43
CA ALA A 6 130.68 113.65 -44.30
C ALA A 6 130.06 114.89 -45.00
N GLY A 7 130.70 116.07 -45.04
CA GLY A 7 132.02 116.49 -44.54
C GLY A 7 132.68 117.52 -45.50
N GLY A 8 133.38 118.51 -44.94
CA GLY A 8 134.39 119.37 -45.60
C GLY A 8 133.85 120.55 -46.43
N GLY A 9 134.42 121.76 -46.46
CA GLY A 9 135.68 122.28 -45.96
C GLY A 9 136.21 123.40 -46.90
N THR A 10 136.28 124.64 -46.39
CA THR A 10 137.31 125.69 -46.57
C THR A 10 137.91 126.05 -47.95
N GLY A 11 138.07 127.36 -48.20
CA GLY A 11 139.13 127.89 -49.09
C GLY A 11 138.92 129.33 -49.56
N GLU A 12 139.80 130.23 -49.11
CA GLU A 12 139.92 131.67 -49.42
C GLU A 12 140.45 132.02 -50.83
N ALA A 13 140.37 133.32 -51.14
CA ALA A 13 141.09 134.17 -52.11
C ALA A 13 140.13 134.73 -53.19
N GLY A 14 139.87 136.03 -53.29
CA GLY A 14 140.80 137.15 -53.30
C GLY A 14 141.00 137.58 -54.75
N LEU A 15 140.32 138.66 -55.20
CA LEU A 15 140.84 139.66 -56.14
C LEU A 15 139.73 140.63 -56.59
N ALA A 16 140.09 141.91 -56.49
CA ALA A 16 139.30 143.07 -56.88
C ALA A 16 139.12 143.16 -58.40
N GLY A 17 137.95 143.62 -58.82
CA GLY A 17 137.66 144.04 -60.19
C GLY A 17 136.29 144.70 -60.21
N TRP A 18 136.27 146.01 -60.40
CA TRP A 18 135.06 146.83 -60.37
C TRP A 18 134.04 146.35 -61.41
N ILE A 19 132.85 145.93 -60.98
CA ILE A 19 131.67 145.79 -61.86
C ILE A 19 130.51 146.51 -61.17
N SER A 20 129.88 147.39 -61.93
CA SER A 20 128.92 148.42 -61.49
C SER A 20 127.71 147.87 -60.73
N THR A 21 127.18 148.70 -59.83
CA THR A 21 126.10 148.54 -58.83
C THR A 21 124.73 148.01 -59.32
N ASN A 22 124.60 147.52 -60.56
CA ASN A 22 123.31 147.10 -61.12
C ASN A 22 123.01 145.59 -60.90
N ASP A 23 124.02 144.71 -60.82
CA ASP A 23 123.79 143.24 -60.81
C ASP A 23 123.41 142.62 -59.45
N VAL A 24 123.70 143.28 -58.32
CA VAL A 24 123.34 142.77 -56.97
C VAL A 24 121.83 142.81 -56.73
N THR A 25 121.12 143.74 -57.38
CA THR A 25 119.65 143.84 -57.27
C THR A 25 118.93 142.69 -57.99
N LEU A 26 119.50 142.18 -59.08
CA LEU A 26 118.90 141.13 -59.88
C LEU A 26 119.04 139.76 -59.21
N PHE A 27 120.21 139.48 -58.62
CA PHE A 27 120.46 138.23 -57.89
C PHE A 27 119.61 138.11 -56.61
N THR A 28 119.45 139.21 -55.87
CA THR A 28 118.59 139.24 -54.67
C THR A 28 117.12 139.07 -55.02
N MET A 29 116.66 139.66 -56.13
CA MET A 29 115.27 139.48 -56.60
C MET A 29 114.99 138.03 -57.01
N VAL A 30 115.92 137.38 -57.74
CA VAL A 30 115.79 135.96 -58.13
C VAL A 30 115.79 135.04 -56.91
N LEU A 31 116.64 135.31 -55.92
CA LEU A 31 116.69 134.52 -54.68
C LEU A 31 115.39 134.65 -53.86
N VAL A 32 114.86 135.88 -53.73
CA VAL A 32 113.59 136.13 -53.03
C VAL A 32 112.44 135.44 -53.77
N VAL A 33 112.43 135.46 -55.11
CA VAL A 33 111.45 134.73 -55.92
C VAL A 33 111.57 133.22 -55.70
N LEU A 34 112.77 132.64 -55.70
CA LEU A 34 112.99 131.20 -55.43
C LEU A 34 112.55 130.79 -54.03
N ILE A 35 112.88 131.57 -53.00
CA ILE A 35 112.44 131.34 -51.62
C ILE A 35 110.91 131.47 -51.52
N SER A 36 110.31 132.45 -52.19
CA SER A 36 108.86 132.61 -52.24
C SER A 36 108.16 131.45 -52.94
N LEU A 37 108.71 130.93 -54.04
CA LEU A 37 108.20 129.75 -54.74
C LEU A 37 108.34 128.48 -53.91
N PHE A 38 109.45 128.31 -53.19
CA PHE A 38 109.66 127.18 -52.29
C PHE A 38 108.74 127.22 -51.07
N LEU A 39 108.58 128.40 -50.45
CA LEU A 39 107.61 128.63 -49.39
C LEU A 39 106.18 128.40 -49.89
N HIS A 40 105.85 128.89 -51.08
CA HIS A 40 104.54 128.67 -51.69
C HIS A 40 104.29 127.19 -52.00
N SER A 41 105.29 126.48 -52.54
CA SER A 41 105.23 125.03 -52.78
C SER A 41 105.05 124.24 -51.47
N ASN A 42 105.78 124.59 -50.42
CA ASN A 42 105.62 123.98 -49.09
C ASN A 42 104.28 124.33 -48.43
N LEU A 43 103.78 125.56 -48.59
CA LEU A 43 102.46 125.97 -48.12
C LEU A 43 101.36 125.24 -48.89
N ILE A 44 101.48 125.05 -50.20
CA ILE A 44 100.57 124.23 -51.01
C ILE A 44 100.62 122.78 -50.55
N LYS A 45 101.82 122.22 -50.31
CA LYS A 45 101.98 120.84 -49.83
C LYS A 45 101.36 120.66 -48.44
N ARG A 46 101.58 121.59 -47.51
CA ARG A 46 100.94 121.61 -46.19
C ARG A 46 99.43 121.78 -46.27
N ARG A 47 98.94 122.62 -47.19
CA ARG A 47 97.50 122.79 -47.43
C ARG A 47 96.87 121.49 -47.93
N LYS A 48 97.49 120.82 -48.91
CA LYS A 48 97.06 119.50 -49.39
C LYS A 48 97.12 118.43 -48.30
N GLN A 49 98.15 118.47 -47.44
CA GLN A 49 98.26 117.57 -46.28
C GLN A 49 97.16 117.83 -45.25
N ASN A 50 96.85 119.08 -44.93
CA ASN A 50 95.74 119.42 -44.03
C ASN A 50 94.37 119.05 -44.63
N GLU A 51 94.20 119.20 -45.95
CA GLU A 51 92.99 118.79 -46.68
C GLU A 51 92.84 117.26 -46.69
N ALA A 52 93.95 116.52 -46.87
CA ALA A 52 93.97 115.07 -46.73
C ALA A 52 93.68 114.63 -45.28
N LEU A 53 94.30 115.27 -44.28
CA LEU A 53 94.06 114.97 -42.86
C LEU A 53 92.64 115.29 -42.42
N THR A 54 92.03 116.37 -42.92
CA THR A 54 90.62 116.69 -42.63
C THR A 54 89.68 115.69 -43.29
N LYS A 55 89.99 115.24 -44.51
CA LYS A 55 89.26 114.14 -45.16
C LYS A 55 89.40 112.84 -44.38
N ASP A 56 90.61 112.48 -43.94
CA ASP A 56 90.86 111.29 -43.13
C ASP A 56 90.16 111.38 -41.76
N LEU A 57 90.19 112.55 -41.10
CA LEU A 57 89.47 112.81 -39.86
C LEU A 57 87.95 112.67 -40.05
N SER A 58 87.40 113.20 -41.15
CA SER A 58 85.97 113.03 -41.46
C SER A 58 85.63 111.56 -41.71
N SER A 59 86.46 110.82 -42.44
CA SER A 59 86.25 109.41 -42.74
C SER A 59 86.40 108.51 -41.51
N THR A 60 87.31 108.84 -40.60
CA THR A 60 87.49 108.12 -39.33
C THR A 60 86.38 108.43 -38.35
N THR A 61 85.87 109.68 -38.34
CA THR A 61 84.67 110.05 -37.57
C THR A 61 83.44 109.30 -38.07
N GLU A 62 83.24 109.23 -39.39
CA GLU A 62 82.13 108.47 -39.99
C GLU A 62 82.23 106.97 -39.68
N ARG A 63 83.43 106.37 -39.78
CA ARG A 63 83.67 104.98 -39.36
C ARG A 63 83.43 104.75 -37.87
N LEU A 64 83.79 105.72 -37.03
CA LEU A 64 83.55 105.65 -35.58
C LEU A 64 82.04 105.68 -35.28
N ASP A 65 81.29 106.51 -35.99
CA ASP A 65 79.84 106.58 -35.81
C ASP A 65 79.12 105.36 -36.39
N ASP A 66 79.57 104.79 -37.52
CA ASP A 66 79.08 103.50 -38.04
C ASP A 66 79.37 102.36 -37.05
N THR A 67 80.58 102.29 -36.49
CA THR A 67 80.92 101.27 -35.50
C THR A 67 80.16 101.43 -34.17
N LYS A 68 79.85 102.67 -33.75
CA LYS A 68 78.95 102.90 -32.61
C LYS A 68 77.53 102.41 -32.92
N ARG A 69 76.98 102.75 -34.09
CA ARG A 69 75.64 102.27 -34.49
C ARG A 69 75.57 100.75 -34.51
N ARG A 70 76.57 100.08 -35.09
CA ARG A 70 76.65 98.60 -35.06
C ARG A 70 76.75 98.03 -33.66
N ARG A 71 77.47 98.70 -32.76
CA ARG A 71 77.53 98.28 -31.35
C ARG A 71 76.16 98.42 -30.69
N ASP A 72 75.50 99.56 -30.87
CA ASP A 72 74.18 99.82 -30.30
C ASP A 72 73.14 98.82 -30.84
N GLU A 73 73.18 98.51 -32.14
CA GLU A 73 72.36 97.47 -32.78
C GLU A 73 72.61 96.07 -32.18
N LEU A 74 73.88 95.70 -31.99
CA LEU A 74 74.25 94.43 -31.37
C LEU A 74 73.84 94.37 -29.88
N ASP A 75 73.97 95.47 -29.14
CA ASP A 75 73.53 95.55 -27.75
C ASP A 75 72.01 95.42 -27.65
N ASP A 76 71.25 95.99 -28.58
CA ASP A 76 69.80 95.82 -28.67
C ASP A 76 69.42 94.39 -29.07
N GLU A 77 70.15 93.75 -30.00
CA GLU A 77 69.94 92.34 -30.34
C GLU A 77 70.25 91.42 -29.15
N LEU A 78 71.34 91.66 -28.43
CA LEU A 78 71.69 90.93 -27.22
C LEU A 78 70.63 91.10 -26.13
N ARG A 79 70.06 92.31 -25.96
CA ARG A 79 68.94 92.55 -25.04
C ARG A 79 67.70 91.76 -25.46
N ARG A 80 67.35 91.75 -26.75
CA ARG A 80 66.22 90.97 -27.27
C ARG A 80 66.42 89.48 -27.05
N ARG A 81 67.58 88.93 -27.43
CA ARG A 81 67.90 87.50 -27.22
C ARG A 81 67.90 87.11 -25.74
N ARG A 82 68.40 87.99 -24.86
CA ARG A 82 68.32 87.77 -23.40
C ARG A 82 66.88 87.76 -22.89
N ALA A 83 66.04 88.65 -23.39
CA ALA A 83 64.62 88.68 -23.04
C ALA A 83 63.88 87.43 -23.56
N GLU A 84 64.18 86.98 -24.79
CA GLU A 84 63.66 85.74 -25.36
C GLU A 84 64.08 84.50 -24.57
N LEU A 85 65.37 84.37 -24.22
CA LEU A 85 65.87 83.28 -23.39
C LEU A 85 65.24 83.28 -21.99
N ALA A 86 65.04 84.47 -21.40
CA ALA A 86 64.34 84.58 -20.12
C ALA A 86 62.87 84.16 -20.22
N ALA A 87 62.19 84.52 -21.32
CA ALA A 87 60.81 84.09 -21.58
C ALA A 87 60.73 82.58 -21.80
N GLN A 88 61.65 82.00 -22.59
CA GLN A 88 61.75 80.55 -22.78
C GLN A 88 62.02 79.80 -21.47
N GLY A 89 62.90 80.34 -20.62
CA GLY A 89 63.17 79.80 -19.29
C GLY A 89 61.91 79.70 -18.44
N LYS A 90 61.09 80.76 -18.41
CA LYS A 90 59.79 80.75 -17.71
C LYS A 90 58.82 79.72 -18.28
N THR A 91 58.72 79.61 -19.61
CA THR A 91 57.83 78.60 -20.20
C THR A 91 58.28 77.17 -19.92
N LEU A 92 59.60 76.93 -19.83
CA LEU A 92 60.13 75.61 -19.46
C LEU A 92 59.82 75.28 -18.00
N GLU A 93 59.92 76.25 -17.11
CA GLU A 93 59.55 76.11 -15.69
C GLU A 93 58.05 75.79 -15.53
N GLU A 94 57.17 76.53 -16.22
CA GLU A 94 55.72 76.26 -16.24
C GLU A 94 55.40 74.86 -16.81
N ILE A 95 56.11 74.44 -17.88
CA ILE A 95 55.95 73.10 -18.45
C ILE A 95 56.43 72.03 -17.46
N GLU A 96 57.55 72.23 -16.79
CA GLU A 96 58.09 71.30 -15.80
C GLU A 96 57.13 71.14 -14.61
N GLU A 97 56.58 72.23 -14.09
CA GLU A 97 55.54 72.20 -13.05
C GLU A 97 54.30 71.44 -13.51
N SER A 98 53.81 71.71 -14.72
CA SER A 98 52.65 71.02 -15.29
C SER A 98 52.89 69.52 -15.49
N LEU A 99 54.12 69.15 -15.88
CA LEU A 99 54.51 67.76 -16.08
C LEU A 99 54.59 67.02 -14.75
N GLN A 100 55.17 67.65 -13.72
CA GLN A 100 55.20 67.11 -12.37
C GLN A 100 53.78 66.90 -11.82
N LEU A 101 52.90 67.89 -11.98
CA LEU A 101 51.50 67.77 -11.58
C LEU A 101 50.81 66.61 -12.32
N THR A 102 50.94 66.54 -13.64
CA THR A 102 50.37 65.46 -14.45
C THR A 102 50.94 64.08 -14.05
N GLN A 103 52.21 64.01 -13.66
CA GLN A 103 52.84 62.77 -13.21
C GLN A 103 52.32 62.35 -11.82
N THR A 104 52.07 63.31 -10.92
CA THR A 104 51.42 63.03 -9.64
C THR A 104 49.99 62.54 -9.82
N GLU A 105 49.20 63.18 -10.69
CA GLU A 105 47.84 62.74 -11.04
C GLU A 105 47.84 61.34 -11.66
N ARG A 106 48.78 61.05 -12.58
CA ARG A 106 48.93 59.72 -13.17
C ARG A 106 49.24 58.66 -12.12
N ASN A 107 50.14 58.95 -11.19
CA ASN A 107 50.50 58.02 -10.13
C ASN A 107 49.29 57.75 -9.22
N GLN A 108 48.56 58.80 -8.83
CA GLN A 108 47.33 58.66 -8.04
C GLN A 108 46.26 57.83 -8.77
N LEU A 109 46.02 58.10 -10.05
CA LEU A 109 45.09 57.30 -10.85
C LEU A 109 45.51 55.84 -10.98
N ASN A 110 46.82 55.57 -11.02
CA ASN A 110 47.34 54.20 -11.08
C ASN A 110 47.17 53.47 -9.74
N ASP A 111 47.34 54.18 -8.62
CA ASP A 111 47.09 53.65 -7.28
C ASP A 111 45.58 53.36 -7.08
N ASP A 112 44.71 54.29 -7.49
CA ASP A 112 43.26 54.11 -7.47
C ASP A 112 42.80 52.95 -8.36
N LEU A 113 43.40 52.80 -9.54
CA LEU A 113 43.13 51.68 -10.44
C LEU A 113 43.53 50.34 -9.81
N SER A 114 44.70 50.30 -9.14
CA SER A 114 45.14 49.11 -8.41
C SER A 114 44.17 48.77 -7.28
N SER A 115 43.79 49.75 -6.45
CA SER A 115 42.84 49.55 -5.35
C SER A 115 41.48 49.07 -5.85
N THR A 116 40.98 49.64 -6.95
CA THR A 116 39.72 49.24 -7.57
C THR A 116 39.80 47.80 -8.10
N LYS A 117 40.94 47.41 -8.68
CA LYS A 117 41.17 46.05 -9.17
C LYS A 117 41.17 45.03 -8.03
N ASP A 118 41.77 45.37 -6.89
CA ASP A 118 41.76 44.54 -5.70
C ASP A 118 40.33 44.38 -5.17
N LEU A 119 39.57 45.48 -5.08
CA LEU A 119 38.16 45.44 -4.68
C LEU A 119 37.32 44.55 -5.60
N VAL A 120 37.49 44.67 -6.92
CA VAL A 120 36.80 43.81 -7.90
C VAL A 120 37.15 42.34 -7.67
N THR A 121 38.41 42.03 -7.37
CA THR A 121 38.85 40.66 -7.07
C THR A 121 38.17 40.12 -5.80
N THR A 122 38.15 40.90 -4.72
CA THR A 122 37.46 40.53 -3.47
C THR A 122 35.94 40.35 -3.66
N LEU A 123 35.31 41.20 -4.47
CA LEU A 123 33.89 41.07 -4.80
C LEU A 123 33.61 39.82 -5.64
N GLN A 124 34.50 39.46 -6.57
CA GLN A 124 34.40 38.23 -7.36
C GLN A 124 34.53 36.99 -6.47
N GLU A 125 35.47 36.99 -5.52
CA GLU A 125 35.61 35.90 -4.54
C GLU A 125 34.38 35.77 -3.65
N SER A 126 33.85 36.90 -3.16
CA SER A 126 32.62 36.92 -2.35
C SER A 126 31.41 36.42 -3.13
N LEU A 127 31.27 36.79 -4.41
CA LEU A 127 30.20 36.32 -5.28
C LEU A 127 30.33 34.81 -5.56
N ALA A 128 31.55 34.31 -5.73
CA ALA A 128 31.79 32.88 -5.86
C ALA A 128 31.39 32.13 -4.58
N GLY A 129 31.73 32.66 -3.40
CA GLY A 129 31.33 32.12 -2.10
C GLY A 129 29.81 32.11 -1.90
N LEU A 130 29.12 33.21 -2.23
CA LEU A 130 27.66 33.27 -2.18
C LEU A 130 26.99 32.29 -3.15
N LYS A 131 27.61 32.06 -4.32
CA LYS A 131 27.11 31.10 -5.29
C LYS A 131 27.22 29.66 -4.77
N THR A 132 28.32 29.31 -4.11
CA THR A 132 28.46 27.98 -3.49
C THR A 132 27.50 27.82 -2.32
N GLU A 133 27.35 28.82 -1.45
CA GLU A 133 26.38 28.80 -0.36
C GLU A 133 24.93 28.66 -0.86
N LYS A 134 24.57 29.36 -1.94
CA LYS A 134 23.26 29.16 -2.57
C LYS A 134 23.05 27.71 -3.01
N THR A 135 24.05 27.09 -3.63
CA THR A 135 23.92 25.69 -4.09
C THR A 135 23.82 24.69 -2.93
N THR A 136 24.52 24.93 -1.82
CA THR A 136 24.42 24.08 -0.63
C THR A 136 23.06 24.24 0.04
N LEU A 137 22.53 25.46 0.12
CA LEU A 137 21.19 25.73 0.65
C LEU A 137 20.08 25.11 -0.20
N GLU A 138 20.16 25.18 -1.53
CA GLU A 138 19.19 24.50 -2.41
C GLU A 138 19.23 22.97 -2.24
N THR A 139 20.42 22.41 -2.07
CA THR A 139 20.58 20.97 -1.81
C THR A 139 19.99 20.57 -0.45
N ALA A 140 20.24 21.36 0.59
CA ALA A 140 19.68 21.15 1.93
C ALA A 140 18.15 21.29 1.93
N LYS A 141 17.62 22.27 1.20
CA LYS A 141 16.17 22.46 1.01
C LYS A 141 15.53 21.25 0.34
N ALA A 142 16.12 20.74 -0.74
CA ALA A 142 15.63 19.54 -1.42
C ALA A 142 15.63 18.31 -0.49
N ALA A 143 16.68 18.15 0.33
CA ALA A 143 16.75 17.08 1.32
C ALA A 143 15.65 17.20 2.39
N LEU A 144 15.41 18.41 2.91
CA LEU A 144 14.34 18.67 3.88
C LEU A 144 12.95 18.44 3.27
N GLU A 145 12.72 18.79 2.01
CA GLU A 145 11.47 18.52 1.31
C GLU A 145 11.25 17.00 1.13
N ALA A 146 12.30 16.24 0.81
CA ALA A 146 12.24 14.79 0.75
C ALA A 146 11.90 14.17 2.11
N GLN A 147 12.56 14.63 3.19
CA GLN A 147 12.28 14.19 4.56
C GLN A 147 10.84 14.50 4.98
N ARG A 148 10.33 15.69 4.63
CA ARG A 148 8.94 16.07 4.91
C ARG A 148 7.94 15.15 4.21
N LYS A 149 8.20 14.78 2.95
CA LYS A 149 7.37 13.82 2.20
C LYS A 149 7.38 12.45 2.86
N ALA A 150 8.55 11.96 3.26
CA ALA A 150 8.69 10.68 3.96
C ALA A 150 7.87 10.66 5.27
N LEU A 151 8.04 11.68 6.11
CA LEU A 151 7.28 11.82 7.37
C LEU A 151 5.77 11.92 7.16
N THR A 152 5.33 12.54 6.05
CA THR A 152 3.90 12.60 5.71
C THR A 152 3.37 11.21 5.36
N GLY A 153 4.11 10.44 4.56
CA GLY A 153 3.77 9.05 4.26
C GLY A 153 3.74 8.14 5.49
N ASP A 154 4.71 8.28 6.39
CA ASP A 154 4.74 7.52 7.65
C ASP A 154 3.55 7.87 8.56
N LYS A 155 3.16 9.15 8.61
CA LYS A 155 1.97 9.60 9.34
C LYS A 155 0.69 8.96 8.77
N GLU A 156 0.55 8.89 7.45
CA GLU A 156 -0.60 8.24 6.80
C GLU A 156 -0.66 6.74 7.08
N LYS A 157 0.48 6.04 7.04
CA LYS A 157 0.59 4.63 7.43
C LYS A 157 0.17 4.41 8.88
N LEU A 158 0.74 5.17 9.82
CA LEU A 158 0.39 5.08 11.25
C LEU A 158 -1.10 5.40 11.50
N THR A 159 -1.68 6.32 10.73
CA THR A 159 -3.11 6.63 10.83
C THR A 159 -3.96 5.44 10.39
N THR A 160 -3.56 4.77 9.30
CA THR A 160 -4.24 3.57 8.80
C THR A 160 -4.11 2.40 9.78
N GLU A 161 -2.92 2.16 10.31
CA GLU A 161 -2.67 1.15 11.34
C GLU A 161 -3.51 1.41 12.60
N LYS A 162 -3.60 2.66 13.05
CA LYS A 162 -4.44 3.03 14.19
C LYS A 162 -5.93 2.75 13.95
N ILE A 163 -6.44 3.01 12.75
CA ILE A 163 -7.83 2.69 12.39
C ILE A 163 -8.04 1.17 12.43
N SER A 164 -7.14 0.40 11.82
CA SER A 164 -7.19 -1.07 11.84
C SER A 164 -7.14 -1.64 13.26
N LEU A 165 -6.25 -1.14 14.12
CA LEU A 165 -6.15 -1.58 15.52
C LEU A 165 -7.42 -1.26 16.31
N ASN A 166 -8.03 -0.10 16.09
CA ASN A 166 -9.29 0.25 16.73
C ASN A 166 -10.43 -0.66 16.26
N GLU A 167 -10.46 -1.03 14.99
CA GLU A 167 -11.43 -1.98 14.45
C GLU A 167 -11.25 -3.37 15.05
N GLN A 168 -10.01 -3.86 15.14
CA GLN A 168 -9.70 -5.12 15.82
C GLN A 168 -10.10 -5.09 17.31
N LEU A 169 -9.83 -3.99 18.02
CA LEU A 169 -10.26 -3.83 19.41
C LEU A 169 -11.80 -3.84 19.55
N ALA A 170 -12.51 -3.22 18.61
CA ALA A 170 -13.97 -3.25 18.60
C ALA A 170 -14.50 -4.66 18.36
N GLN A 171 -13.92 -5.41 17.42
CA GLN A 171 -14.27 -6.80 17.15
C GLN A 171 -14.00 -7.70 18.36
N LEU A 172 -12.85 -7.56 19.01
CA LEU A 172 -12.51 -8.24 20.26
C LEU A 172 -13.53 -7.92 21.37
N GLY A 173 -13.96 -6.66 21.47
CA GLY A 173 -15.01 -6.25 22.41
C GLY A 173 -16.35 -6.95 22.14
N VAL A 174 -16.75 -7.08 20.88
CA VAL A 174 -17.96 -7.82 20.49
C VAL A 174 -17.83 -9.31 20.80
N GLN A 175 -16.70 -9.93 20.46
CA GLN A 175 -16.43 -11.34 20.74
C GLN A 175 -16.43 -11.63 22.24
N LEU A 176 -15.81 -10.77 23.06
CA LEU A 176 -15.80 -10.90 24.50
C LEU A 176 -17.23 -10.83 25.07
N LYS A 177 -18.04 -9.88 24.60
CA LYS A 177 -19.44 -9.76 25.00
C LYS A 177 -20.26 -11.00 24.64
N ALA A 178 -20.05 -11.55 23.44
CA ALA A 178 -20.70 -12.78 23.00
C ALA A 178 -20.29 -13.98 23.86
N LYS A 179 -18.99 -14.14 24.17
CA LYS A 179 -18.51 -15.21 25.06
C LYS A 179 -19.07 -15.08 26.48
N ILE A 180 -19.17 -13.87 27.03
CA ILE A 180 -19.80 -13.64 28.33
C ILE A 180 -21.27 -14.06 28.32
N GLN A 181 -22.01 -13.75 27.25
CA GLN A 181 -23.41 -14.18 27.12
C GLN A 181 -23.53 -15.71 26.98
N ALA A 182 -22.66 -16.34 26.19
CA ALA A 182 -22.61 -17.79 26.05
C ALA A 182 -22.31 -18.48 27.40
N LEU A 183 -21.33 -17.98 28.16
CA LEU A 183 -21.01 -18.49 29.50
C LEU A 183 -22.20 -18.35 30.46
N LYS A 184 -22.93 -17.23 30.43
CA LYS A 184 -24.17 -17.10 31.20
C LYS A 184 -25.22 -18.14 30.80
N GLY A 185 -25.37 -18.41 29.49
CA GLY A 185 -26.26 -19.46 28.99
C GLY A 185 -25.87 -20.84 29.51
N VAL A 186 -24.58 -21.18 29.46
CA VAL A 186 -24.06 -22.44 30.01
C VAL A 186 -24.31 -22.54 31.52
N GLU A 187 -24.10 -21.47 32.27
CA GLU A 187 -24.38 -21.45 33.71
C GLU A 187 -25.86 -21.75 34.00
N THR A 188 -26.79 -21.13 33.26
CA THR A 188 -28.23 -21.41 33.41
C THR A 188 -28.61 -22.84 33.04
N GLN A 189 -27.96 -23.44 32.04
CA GLN A 189 -28.15 -24.84 31.69
C GLN A 189 -27.63 -25.76 32.79
N ARG A 190 -26.47 -25.44 33.38
CA ARG A 190 -25.89 -26.18 34.51
C ARG A 190 -26.85 -26.17 35.71
N GLU A 191 -27.37 -25.01 36.08
CA GLU A 191 -28.35 -24.89 37.18
C GLU A 191 -29.63 -25.70 36.92
N ARG A 192 -30.11 -25.72 35.66
CA ARG A 192 -31.27 -26.52 35.27
C ARG A 192 -30.99 -28.01 35.40
N LEU A 193 -29.85 -28.48 34.88
CA LEU A 193 -29.43 -29.87 34.98
C LEU A 193 -29.25 -30.29 36.44
N GLU A 194 -28.69 -29.42 37.29
CA GLU A 194 -28.56 -29.69 38.73
C GLU A 194 -29.92 -29.86 39.41
N LYS A 195 -30.93 -29.05 39.04
CA LYS A 195 -32.31 -29.24 39.52
C LYS A 195 -32.90 -30.57 39.05
N GLN A 196 -32.74 -30.89 37.77
CA GLN A 196 -33.24 -32.16 37.22
C GLN A 196 -32.57 -33.38 37.87
N ALA A 197 -31.27 -33.30 38.15
CA ALA A 197 -30.55 -34.36 38.87
C ALA A 197 -31.12 -34.55 40.29
N LYS A 198 -31.36 -33.45 41.03
CA LYS A 198 -32.01 -33.52 42.36
C LYS A 198 -33.42 -34.10 42.30
N GLU A 199 -34.21 -33.74 41.31
CA GLU A 199 -35.55 -34.31 41.10
C GLU A 199 -35.47 -35.82 40.80
N LEU A 200 -34.55 -36.23 39.92
CA LEU A 200 -34.31 -37.64 39.63
C LEU A 200 -33.87 -38.41 40.89
N ASP A 201 -32.95 -37.87 41.70
CA ASP A 201 -32.54 -38.48 42.96
C ASP A 201 -33.73 -38.68 43.90
N THR A 202 -34.65 -37.70 44.00
CA THR A 202 -35.87 -37.87 44.80
C THR A 202 -36.83 -38.91 44.24
N ILE A 203 -36.96 -39.01 42.92
CA ILE A 203 -37.77 -40.05 42.26
C ILE A 203 -37.18 -41.43 42.52
N VAL A 204 -35.87 -41.60 42.34
CA VAL A 204 -35.16 -42.86 42.60
C VAL A 204 -35.33 -43.28 44.05
N ALA A 205 -35.09 -42.38 45.01
CA ALA A 205 -35.29 -42.68 46.43
C ALA A 205 -36.74 -43.09 46.74
N THR A 206 -37.73 -42.46 46.09
CA THR A 206 -39.14 -42.81 46.24
C THR A 206 -39.47 -44.18 45.63
N LEU A 207 -38.91 -44.50 44.46
CA LEU A 207 -39.07 -45.78 43.80
C LEU A 207 -38.40 -46.90 44.61
N GLU A 208 -37.18 -46.69 45.11
CA GLU A 208 -36.51 -47.64 46.00
C GLU A 208 -37.34 -47.93 47.25
N LYS A 209 -37.95 -46.91 47.84
CA LYS A 209 -38.86 -47.08 48.98
C LYS A 209 -40.08 -47.92 48.58
N LYS A 210 -40.76 -47.57 47.47
CA LYS A 210 -41.91 -48.34 46.97
C LYS A 210 -41.55 -49.80 46.67
N LEU A 211 -40.36 -50.05 46.17
CA LEU A 211 -39.90 -51.39 45.85
C LEU A 211 -39.67 -52.20 47.13
N LYS A 212 -39.06 -51.59 48.16
CA LYS A 212 -38.97 -52.20 49.50
C LYS A 212 -40.34 -52.47 50.12
N ASP A 213 -41.27 -51.51 50.04
CA ASP A 213 -42.63 -51.67 50.56
C ASP A 213 -43.36 -52.81 49.80
N SER A 214 -43.21 -52.88 48.47
CA SER A 214 -43.78 -53.95 47.65
C SER A 214 -43.15 -55.32 47.94
N ASP A 215 -41.85 -55.40 48.23
CA ASP A 215 -41.20 -56.66 48.64
C ASP A 215 -41.75 -57.15 49.98
N VAL A 216 -42.01 -56.22 50.92
CA VAL A 216 -42.68 -56.53 52.20
C VAL A 216 -44.11 -57.03 51.95
N ASP A 217 -44.87 -56.38 51.07
CA ASP A 217 -46.22 -56.81 50.70
C ASP A 217 -46.22 -58.19 50.03
N LEU A 218 -45.26 -58.47 49.13
CA LEU A 218 -45.09 -59.78 48.49
C LEU A 218 -44.72 -60.86 49.51
N MET A 219 -43.86 -60.56 50.48
CA MET A 219 -43.55 -61.48 51.58
C MET A 219 -44.79 -61.75 52.44
N ALA A 220 -45.58 -60.72 52.73
CA ALA A 220 -46.84 -60.86 53.47
C ALA A 220 -47.87 -61.70 52.69
N MET A 221 -48.05 -61.44 51.39
CA MET A 221 -48.93 -62.23 50.53
C MET A 221 -48.46 -63.69 50.39
N ARG A 222 -47.15 -63.94 50.27
CA ARG A 222 -46.62 -65.30 50.26
C ARG A 222 -46.91 -66.03 51.57
N LYS A 223 -46.70 -65.37 52.70
CA LYS A 223 -47.02 -65.92 54.02
C LYS A 223 -48.52 -66.22 54.16
N GLN A 224 -49.39 -65.29 53.75
CA GLN A 224 -50.84 -65.53 53.72
C GLN A 224 -51.21 -66.69 52.79
N SER A 225 -50.62 -66.77 51.59
CA SER A 225 -50.86 -67.88 50.67
C SER A 225 -50.38 -69.22 51.23
N GLU A 226 -49.25 -69.27 51.94
CA GLU A 226 -48.78 -70.47 52.62
C GLU A 226 -49.69 -70.86 53.80
N GLU A 227 -50.17 -69.89 54.57
CA GLU A 227 -51.16 -70.11 55.63
C GLU A 227 -52.49 -70.62 55.08
N GLU A 228 -52.99 -70.04 53.98
CA GLU A 228 -54.19 -70.49 53.27
C GLU A 228 -54.02 -71.89 52.67
N LYS A 229 -52.84 -72.20 52.09
CA LYS A 229 -52.50 -73.55 51.62
C LYS A 229 -52.46 -74.54 52.78
N ALA A 230 -51.87 -74.18 53.91
CA ALA A 230 -51.85 -75.01 55.11
C ALA A 230 -53.28 -75.26 55.63
N GLN A 231 -54.14 -74.23 55.64
CA GLN A 231 -55.56 -74.38 55.97
C GLN A 231 -56.32 -75.26 54.97
N ALA A 232 -56.03 -75.13 53.67
CA ALA A 232 -56.63 -75.96 52.63
C ALA A 232 -56.20 -77.43 52.76
N VAL A 233 -54.92 -77.69 53.02
CA VAL A 233 -54.39 -79.04 53.29
C VAL A 233 -55.01 -79.62 54.56
N ALA A 234 -55.15 -78.82 55.62
CA ALA A 234 -55.83 -79.24 56.84
C ALA A 234 -57.32 -79.57 56.60
N ARG A 235 -58.01 -78.78 55.77
CA ARG A 235 -59.38 -79.07 55.33
C ARG A 235 -59.48 -80.35 54.50
N ILE A 236 -58.54 -80.58 53.58
CA ILE A 236 -58.48 -81.81 52.79
C ILE A 236 -58.29 -83.02 53.72
N LYS A 237 -57.35 -82.94 54.67
CA LYS A 237 -57.10 -84.01 55.65
C LYS A 237 -58.32 -84.27 56.57
N ALA A 238 -59.04 -83.22 56.96
CA ALA A 238 -60.29 -83.36 57.71
C ALA A 238 -61.41 -84.00 56.88
N LEU A 239 -61.50 -83.66 55.59
CA LEU A 239 -62.45 -84.26 54.66
C LEU A 239 -62.11 -85.73 54.35
N GLU A 240 -60.83 -86.09 54.29
CA GLU A 240 -60.37 -87.48 54.18
C GLU A 240 -60.76 -88.30 55.41
N GLY A 241 -60.64 -87.76 56.62
CA GLY A 241 -61.13 -88.43 57.84
C GLY A 241 -62.65 -88.65 57.84
N VAL A 242 -63.42 -87.69 57.32
CA VAL A 242 -64.89 -87.83 57.14
C VAL A 242 -65.23 -88.81 56.00
N ALA A 243 -64.36 -88.96 55.00
CA ALA A 243 -64.52 -89.92 53.91
C ALA A 243 -64.24 -91.35 54.37
N GLU A 244 -63.27 -91.58 55.25
CA GLU A 244 -63.05 -92.89 55.90
C GLU A 244 -64.24 -93.30 56.78
N GLU A 245 -64.82 -92.35 57.52
CA GLU A 245 -66.03 -92.58 58.34
C GLU A 245 -67.29 -92.86 57.49
N LYS A 246 -67.36 -92.32 56.27
CA LYS A 246 -68.43 -92.61 55.30
C LYS A 246 -68.17 -93.85 54.46
N GLY A 247 -66.91 -94.26 54.26
CA GLY A 247 -66.52 -95.52 53.63
C GLY A 247 -67.05 -96.74 54.41
N ALA A 248 -66.98 -96.69 55.74
CA ALA A 248 -67.55 -97.72 56.62
C ALA A 248 -69.10 -97.80 56.57
N LYS A 249 -69.78 -96.76 56.08
CA LYS A 249 -71.25 -96.71 55.91
C LYS A 249 -71.71 -97.06 54.48
N ALA A 250 -70.79 -97.08 53.51
CA ALA A 250 -71.08 -97.42 52.11
C ALA A 250 -71.05 -98.94 51.85
N GLU A 251 -70.29 -99.72 52.63
CA GLU A 251 -70.31 -101.19 52.57
C GLU A 251 -71.67 -101.80 53.00
N ASP A 252 -72.40 -101.13 53.91
CA ASP A 252 -73.74 -101.55 54.36
C ASP A 252 -74.87 -101.16 53.36
N TYR A 253 -74.61 -100.19 52.47
CA TYR A 253 -75.54 -99.74 51.42
C TYR A 253 -75.41 -100.56 50.11
N LEU A 254 -74.24 -101.14 49.85
CA LEU A 254 -73.97 -102.04 48.71
C LEU A 254 -74.62 -103.43 48.87
N ALA A 255 -74.96 -103.86 50.09
CA ALA A 255 -75.77 -105.06 50.34
C ALA A 255 -77.28 -104.85 50.03
N ARG A 256 -77.76 -103.60 50.04
CA ARG A 256 -79.16 -103.23 49.75
C ARG A 256 -79.44 -102.91 48.28
N LEU A 257 -78.42 -102.57 47.49
CA LEU A 257 -78.54 -102.26 46.05
C LEU A 257 -78.55 -103.47 45.11
N LYS A 258 -78.30 -104.69 45.60
CA LYS A 258 -78.46 -105.94 44.82
C LYS A 258 -79.91 -106.39 44.61
N ARG A 259 -80.91 -105.68 45.16
CA ARG A 259 -82.34 -106.00 45.03
C ARG A 259 -83.16 -105.03 44.15
N ALA A 260 -82.53 -104.03 43.53
CA ALA A 260 -83.23 -102.99 42.76
C ALA A 260 -82.61 -102.71 41.38
N ALA A 261 -81.97 -103.71 40.77
CA ALA A 261 -81.32 -103.61 39.46
C ALA A 261 -81.90 -104.60 38.43
N GLU A 262 -83.21 -104.81 38.46
CA GLU A 262 -83.93 -105.60 37.44
C GLU A 262 -85.09 -104.86 36.74
N ILE A 263 -85.20 -103.54 36.87
CA ILE A 263 -86.13 -102.74 36.07
C ILE A 263 -85.43 -101.47 35.61
N LEU A 264 -85.63 -101.14 34.34
CA LEU A 264 -85.16 -99.95 33.62
C LEU A 264 -83.80 -100.05 32.93
N LYS A 265 -83.71 -101.12 32.14
CA LYS A 265 -83.44 -101.04 30.70
C LYS A 265 -84.36 -99.98 30.06
N GLY A 266 -83.85 -98.80 29.70
CA GLY A 266 -84.71 -97.76 29.15
C GLY A 266 -84.00 -96.48 28.72
N MET A 267 -83.36 -96.55 27.56
CA MET A 267 -82.91 -95.45 26.69
C MET A 267 -81.53 -94.84 27.05
N LYS A 268 -80.47 -95.09 26.25
CA LYS A 268 -80.20 -94.57 24.88
C LYS A 268 -80.36 -93.05 24.85
N LEU A 269 -79.47 -92.25 24.29
CA LEU A 269 -78.23 -92.41 23.55
C LEU A 269 -77.67 -90.96 23.48
N GLU A 270 -76.37 -90.82 23.22
CA GLU A 270 -75.71 -89.55 22.86
C GLU A 270 -75.56 -88.54 24.02
N LYS A 271 -74.37 -88.04 24.32
CA LYS A 271 -73.40 -87.57 23.34
C LYS A 271 -72.00 -87.71 23.91
N GLN A 272 -71.30 -88.64 23.28
CA GLN A 272 -69.86 -88.64 23.14
C GLN A 272 -69.33 -87.24 22.80
N LYS A 273 -68.06 -87.07 23.16
CA LYS A 273 -67.04 -86.31 22.44
C LYS A 273 -66.78 -84.87 22.88
N VAL A 274 -65.49 -84.73 23.21
CA VAL A 274 -64.55 -83.70 22.75
C VAL A 274 -64.48 -82.53 23.72
N GLU A 275 -63.46 -82.53 24.59
CA GLU A 275 -62.08 -82.10 24.26
C GLU A 275 -62.12 -80.64 23.80
N GLY A 276 -61.49 -79.72 24.50
CA GLY A 276 -60.06 -79.49 24.38
C GLY A 276 -59.94 -77.97 24.25
N GLN A 277 -59.35 -77.31 25.24
CA GLN A 277 -58.03 -76.70 25.10
C GLN A 277 -57.98 -75.73 23.90
N LEU A 278 -58.02 -74.42 24.14
CA LEU A 278 -56.86 -73.61 24.56
C LEU A 278 -55.68 -73.79 23.61
N THR A 279 -55.47 -72.76 22.78
CA THR A 279 -54.25 -72.19 22.16
C THR A 279 -54.58 -71.76 20.72
N ALA A 280 -54.08 -70.68 20.13
CA ALA A 280 -53.17 -69.60 20.47
C ALA A 280 -53.59 -68.42 19.55
N ALA A 281 -53.58 -67.14 19.92
CA ALA A 281 -52.45 -66.34 20.40
C ALA A 281 -51.20 -66.36 19.50
N GLU A 282 -51.32 -66.76 18.24
CA GLU A 282 -50.21 -66.80 17.26
C GLU A 282 -50.44 -65.96 15.99
N LEU A 283 -51.49 -65.15 15.95
CA LEU A 283 -51.81 -64.30 14.79
C LEU A 283 -51.57 -62.80 15.04
N ARG A 284 -50.50 -62.44 15.76
CA ARG A 284 -50.12 -61.03 16.03
C ARG A 284 -48.73 -60.64 15.54
N TYR A 285 -48.07 -61.49 14.75
CA TYR A 285 -46.72 -61.24 14.23
C TYR A 285 -46.67 -60.86 12.74
N GLN A 286 -47.81 -60.85 12.03
CA GLN A 286 -47.82 -60.66 10.57
C GLN A 286 -48.28 -59.27 10.07
N GLN A 287 -48.51 -58.28 10.94
CA GLN A 287 -49.03 -56.97 10.51
C GLN A 287 -48.03 -55.80 10.53
N GLN A 288 -46.73 -56.04 10.78
CA GLN A 288 -45.77 -54.95 11.04
C GLN A 288 -44.86 -54.57 9.85
N LEU A 289 -45.14 -55.07 8.63
CA LEU A 289 -44.19 -55.01 7.50
C LEU A 289 -44.58 -54.08 6.33
N LEU A 290 -45.47 -53.09 6.55
CA LEU A 290 -45.92 -52.15 5.50
C LEU A 290 -45.97 -50.68 5.98
N LEU A 291 -44.91 -50.21 6.66
CA LEU A 291 -44.79 -48.83 7.15
C LEU A 291 -43.40 -48.21 6.90
N GLU A 292 -42.65 -48.68 5.88
CA GLU A 292 -41.23 -48.34 5.71
C GLU A 292 -40.90 -47.18 4.75
N THR A 293 -41.88 -46.56 4.09
CA THR A 293 -41.61 -45.44 3.15
C THR A 293 -41.98 -44.06 3.68
N THR A 294 -42.83 -43.96 4.70
CA THR A 294 -43.24 -42.65 5.26
C THR A 294 -42.35 -42.19 6.43
N ILE A 295 -41.62 -43.12 7.06
CA ILE A 295 -40.82 -42.87 8.27
C ILE A 295 -39.43 -42.25 7.95
N ASN A 296 -38.89 -42.47 6.75
CA ASN A 296 -37.57 -41.91 6.38
C ASN A 296 -37.60 -40.39 6.14
N ARG A 297 -38.76 -39.79 5.89
CA ARG A 297 -38.89 -38.35 5.60
C ARG A 297 -38.78 -37.49 6.88
N GLU A 298 -39.28 -37.98 8.01
CA GLU A 298 -39.13 -37.33 9.32
C GLU A 298 -37.73 -37.51 9.93
N LEU A 299 -37.02 -38.57 9.55
CA LEU A 299 -35.67 -38.86 10.06
C LEU A 299 -34.57 -37.98 9.43
N VAL A 300 -34.80 -37.38 8.25
CA VAL A 300 -33.79 -36.52 7.58
C VAL A 300 -34.12 -35.02 7.69
N GLY A 301 -35.35 -34.66 8.09
CA GLY A 301 -35.72 -33.26 8.37
C GLY A 301 -35.84 -32.35 7.14
N ILE A 302 -35.86 -32.92 5.93
CA ILE A 302 -35.95 -32.19 4.65
C ILE A 302 -37.39 -31.74 4.40
N LYS A 303 -37.59 -30.52 3.88
CA LYS A 303 -38.90 -29.93 3.59
C LYS A 303 -39.18 -29.85 2.09
N GLY A 304 -40.47 -29.90 1.74
CA GLY A 304 -40.97 -29.91 0.37
C GLY A 304 -41.58 -31.26 -0.03
N GLU A 305 -42.24 -31.33 -1.19
CA GLU A 305 -42.91 -32.54 -1.67
C GLU A 305 -41.94 -33.61 -2.19
N LEU A 306 -40.73 -33.19 -2.59
CA LEU A 306 -39.61 -34.02 -3.05
C LEU A 306 -39.91 -34.87 -4.28
N LYS A 307 -40.89 -34.48 -5.10
CA LYS A 307 -41.27 -35.11 -6.35
C LYS A 307 -40.41 -34.64 -7.53
N LYS A 308 -40.05 -33.36 -7.62
CA LYS A 308 -39.28 -32.75 -8.71
C LYS A 308 -38.08 -31.98 -8.17
N VAL A 309 -36.99 -32.69 -7.91
CA VAL A 309 -35.89 -32.19 -7.07
C VAL A 309 -34.69 -31.77 -7.91
N ALA A 310 -34.09 -30.62 -7.57
CA ALA A 310 -32.75 -30.29 -8.02
C ALA A 310 -31.74 -30.61 -6.91
N ILE A 311 -30.87 -31.59 -7.16
CA ILE A 311 -29.76 -31.93 -6.26
C ILE A 311 -28.53 -31.16 -6.74
N ILE A 312 -28.10 -30.20 -5.95
CA ILE A 312 -26.94 -29.35 -6.20
C ILE A 312 -25.79 -29.83 -5.31
N VAL A 313 -24.66 -30.20 -5.91
CA VAL A 313 -23.48 -30.72 -5.20
C VAL A 313 -22.27 -29.85 -5.48
N ASP A 314 -21.66 -29.34 -4.41
CA ASP A 314 -20.40 -28.63 -4.44
C ASP A 314 -19.25 -29.60 -4.74
N ALA A 315 -18.45 -29.28 -5.75
CA ALA A 315 -17.25 -29.99 -6.15
C ALA A 315 -16.03 -29.04 -6.15
N SER A 316 -16.04 -28.03 -5.27
CA SER A 316 -14.90 -27.14 -5.06
C SER A 316 -13.71 -27.88 -4.43
N GLY A 317 -12.55 -27.23 -4.40
CA GLY A 317 -11.30 -27.85 -3.93
C GLY A 317 -11.32 -28.30 -2.46
N SER A 318 -12.13 -27.66 -1.61
CA SER A 318 -12.26 -27.98 -0.17
C SER A 318 -12.92 -29.34 0.08
N MET A 319 -13.71 -29.83 -0.89
CA MET A 319 -14.36 -31.14 -0.80
C MET A 319 -13.38 -32.32 -0.76
N LYS A 320 -12.09 -32.11 -1.08
CA LYS A 320 -11.02 -33.12 -0.94
C LYS A 320 -10.40 -33.16 0.46
N GLU A 321 -10.77 -32.25 1.35
CA GLU A 321 -10.30 -32.28 2.73
C GLU A 321 -10.89 -33.48 3.49
N GLU A 322 -10.12 -34.00 4.44
CA GLU A 322 -10.55 -35.11 5.29
C GLU A 322 -11.76 -34.72 6.16
N THR A 323 -12.64 -35.69 6.41
CA THR A 323 -13.79 -35.54 7.31
C THR A 323 -13.32 -35.44 8.77
N ALA A 324 -14.18 -34.93 9.67
CA ALA A 324 -13.81 -34.70 11.07
C ALA A 324 -13.42 -35.99 11.83
N ASP A 325 -13.92 -37.13 11.35
CA ASP A 325 -13.66 -38.47 11.92
C ASP A 325 -12.42 -39.15 11.31
N GLY A 326 -11.78 -38.54 10.30
CA GLY A 326 -10.58 -39.06 9.63
C GLY A 326 -10.84 -40.27 8.71
N GLU A 327 -12.10 -40.68 8.54
CA GLU A 327 -12.52 -41.74 7.62
C GLU A 327 -13.01 -41.12 6.30
N GLY A 328 -12.09 -40.86 5.37
CA GLY A 328 -12.39 -40.43 4.01
C GLY A 328 -12.37 -38.91 3.77
N ASP A 329 -12.67 -38.51 2.53
CA ASP A 329 -12.81 -37.10 2.13
C ASP A 329 -14.29 -36.66 2.10
N ARG A 330 -14.53 -35.36 2.26
CA ARG A 330 -15.90 -34.78 2.26
C ARG A 330 -16.65 -35.07 0.96
N TRP A 331 -15.93 -35.27 -0.13
CA TRP A 331 -16.49 -35.66 -1.43
C TRP A 331 -17.07 -37.07 -1.42
N THR A 332 -16.38 -38.05 -0.85
CA THR A 332 -16.90 -39.41 -0.68
C THR A 332 -18.15 -39.39 0.19
N GLU A 333 -18.15 -38.59 1.26
CA GLU A 333 -19.34 -38.41 2.11
C GLU A 333 -20.52 -37.80 1.34
N ALA A 334 -20.28 -36.75 0.55
CA ALA A 334 -21.30 -36.15 -0.31
C ALA A 334 -21.90 -37.18 -1.30
N GLN A 335 -21.05 -38.03 -1.88
CA GLN A 335 -21.47 -39.09 -2.81
C GLN A 335 -22.29 -40.17 -2.10
N GLU A 336 -21.91 -40.55 -0.89
CA GLU A 336 -22.64 -41.53 -0.09
C GLU A 336 -24.01 -41.00 0.33
N ILE A 337 -24.07 -39.75 0.81
CA ILE A 337 -25.36 -39.14 1.19
C ILE A 337 -26.25 -38.98 -0.05
N ALA A 338 -25.70 -38.50 -1.17
CA ALA A 338 -26.45 -38.40 -2.42
C ALA A 338 -26.95 -39.77 -2.90
N ARG A 339 -26.15 -40.84 -2.74
CA ARG A 339 -26.54 -42.23 -3.04
C ARG A 339 -27.68 -42.70 -2.15
N THR A 340 -27.55 -42.57 -0.84
CA THR A 340 -28.59 -42.96 0.12
C THR A 340 -29.88 -42.20 -0.17
N TRP A 341 -29.80 -40.91 -0.50
CA TRP A 341 -30.97 -40.09 -0.76
C TRP A 341 -31.63 -40.43 -2.09
N LEU A 342 -30.86 -40.60 -3.16
CA LEU A 342 -31.38 -41.06 -4.45
C LEU A 342 -31.94 -42.48 -4.39
N GLN A 343 -31.53 -43.33 -3.45
CA GLN A 343 -32.07 -44.68 -3.28
C GLN A 343 -33.33 -44.73 -2.40
N HIS A 344 -33.37 -43.94 -1.33
CA HIS A 344 -34.41 -44.06 -0.30
C HIS A 344 -35.43 -42.92 -0.28
N LEU A 345 -35.20 -41.81 -0.97
CA LEU A 345 -36.21 -40.76 -1.14
C LEU A 345 -37.13 -41.07 -2.32
N ASP A 346 -38.42 -40.80 -2.12
CA ASP A 346 -39.49 -41.00 -3.11
C ASP A 346 -39.55 -39.84 -4.13
N VAL A 347 -38.48 -39.71 -4.92
CA VAL A 347 -38.29 -38.67 -5.96
C VAL A 347 -38.74 -39.21 -7.32
N ASP A 348 -39.62 -38.48 -8.00
CA ASP A 348 -40.16 -38.85 -9.31
C ASP A 348 -39.26 -38.32 -10.45
N GLU A 349 -38.81 -37.07 -10.36
CA GLU A 349 -37.94 -36.44 -11.34
C GLU A 349 -36.79 -35.69 -10.65
N CYS A 350 -35.58 -35.81 -11.18
CA CYS A 350 -34.39 -35.21 -10.58
C CYS A 350 -33.46 -34.59 -11.62
N VAL A 351 -32.83 -33.47 -11.27
CA VAL A 351 -31.63 -32.99 -11.95
C VAL A 351 -30.48 -32.94 -10.97
N LEU A 352 -29.32 -33.46 -11.39
CA LEU A 352 -28.08 -33.35 -10.66
C LEU A 352 -27.27 -32.16 -11.20
N ILE A 353 -27.00 -31.17 -10.36
CA ILE A 353 -26.23 -29.97 -10.69
C ILE A 353 -24.94 -30.03 -9.88
N VAL A 354 -23.80 -30.25 -10.54
CA VAL A 354 -22.50 -30.26 -9.88
C VAL A 354 -21.78 -28.96 -10.19
N PHE A 355 -21.31 -28.24 -9.17
CA PHE A 355 -20.72 -26.93 -9.35
C PHE A 355 -19.37 -26.80 -8.67
N SER A 356 -18.46 -26.08 -9.32
CA SER A 356 -17.26 -25.54 -8.71
C SER A 356 -16.99 -24.15 -9.28
N SER A 357 -15.96 -23.97 -10.11
CA SER A 357 -15.80 -22.77 -10.94
C SER A 357 -16.87 -22.71 -12.05
N ASP A 358 -17.23 -23.87 -12.59
CA ASP A 358 -18.24 -24.07 -13.64
C ASP A 358 -19.41 -24.88 -13.10
N VAL A 359 -20.58 -24.74 -13.73
CA VAL A 359 -21.80 -25.50 -13.39
C VAL A 359 -22.06 -26.55 -14.46
N ARG A 360 -22.15 -27.81 -14.04
CA ARG A 360 -22.49 -28.96 -14.90
C ARG A 360 -23.84 -29.52 -14.47
N THR A 361 -24.66 -29.95 -15.43
CA THR A 361 -25.97 -30.52 -15.14
C THR A 361 -26.10 -31.89 -15.78
N PHE A 362 -26.77 -32.79 -15.08
CA PHE A 362 -27.10 -34.13 -15.55
C PHE A 362 -28.60 -34.36 -15.31
N PRO A 363 -29.39 -34.62 -16.37
CA PRO A 363 -29.02 -34.67 -17.79
C PRO A 363 -28.47 -33.34 -18.37
N GLU A 364 -27.61 -33.43 -19.40
CA GLU A 364 -26.98 -32.25 -20.03
C GLU A 364 -27.95 -31.43 -20.90
N ASP A 365 -29.07 -32.03 -21.31
CA ASP A 365 -30.08 -31.41 -22.17
C ASP A 365 -30.99 -30.41 -21.45
N GLY A 366 -30.82 -30.25 -20.13
CA GLY A 366 -31.62 -29.34 -19.32
C GLY A 366 -33.02 -29.85 -19.02
N THR A 367 -33.25 -31.16 -19.13
CA THR A 367 -34.48 -31.82 -18.67
C THR A 367 -34.32 -32.40 -17.26
N LEU A 368 -35.43 -32.75 -16.61
CA LEU A 368 -35.40 -33.53 -15.37
C LEU A 368 -35.38 -35.03 -15.74
N ALA A 369 -34.45 -35.79 -15.14
CA ALA A 369 -34.39 -37.23 -15.32
C ALA A 369 -35.53 -37.90 -14.54
N ASN A 370 -36.31 -38.74 -15.20
CA ASN A 370 -37.37 -39.52 -14.55
C ASN A 370 -36.76 -40.69 -13.75
N LEU A 371 -37.04 -40.73 -12.46
CA LEU A 371 -36.56 -41.72 -11.49
C LEU A 371 -37.67 -42.64 -10.97
N ALA A 372 -38.90 -42.53 -11.52
CA ALA A 372 -40.03 -43.33 -11.12
C ALA A 372 -40.07 -44.70 -11.84
N GLY A 373 -40.43 -45.76 -11.11
CA GLY A 373 -40.57 -47.12 -11.63
C GLY A 373 -39.24 -47.84 -11.92
N ASP A 374 -39.32 -49.04 -12.51
CA ASP A 374 -38.18 -49.94 -12.71
C ASP A 374 -37.10 -49.38 -13.65
N GLU A 375 -37.46 -48.48 -14.58
CA GLU A 375 -36.51 -47.76 -15.44
C GLU A 375 -35.71 -46.70 -14.66
N GLY A 376 -36.28 -46.19 -13.55
CA GLY A 376 -35.67 -45.19 -12.68
C GLY A 376 -34.41 -45.68 -11.98
N ASP A 377 -34.31 -46.96 -11.64
CA ASP A 377 -33.11 -47.53 -10.99
C ASP A 377 -31.86 -47.45 -11.90
N GLY A 378 -32.05 -47.63 -13.20
CA GLY A 378 -31.01 -47.46 -14.22
C GLY A 378 -30.55 -46.00 -14.32
N VAL A 379 -31.51 -45.06 -14.30
CA VAL A 379 -31.23 -43.62 -14.34
C VAL A 379 -30.54 -43.14 -13.07
N ARG A 380 -30.98 -43.58 -11.89
CA ARG A 380 -30.32 -43.34 -10.58
C ARG A 380 -28.87 -43.79 -10.60
N SER A 381 -28.63 -45.02 -11.08
CA SER A 381 -27.27 -45.57 -11.23
C SER A 381 -26.42 -44.75 -12.21
N GLY A 382 -27.02 -44.27 -13.31
CA GLY A 382 -26.37 -43.38 -14.28
C GLY A 382 -25.96 -42.04 -13.65
N LEU A 383 -26.87 -41.37 -12.94
CA LEU A 383 -26.59 -40.11 -12.23
C LEU A 383 -25.47 -40.26 -11.21
N LEU A 384 -25.49 -41.34 -10.43
CA LEU A 384 -24.42 -41.67 -9.47
C LEU A 384 -23.10 -41.98 -10.17
N GLY A 385 -23.13 -42.66 -11.32
CA GLY A 385 -21.95 -42.90 -12.15
C GLY A 385 -21.35 -41.61 -12.72
N HIS A 386 -22.17 -40.61 -13.03
CA HIS A 386 -21.69 -39.28 -13.42
C HIS A 386 -21.07 -38.54 -12.24
N LEU A 387 -21.71 -38.56 -11.06
CA LEU A 387 -21.18 -37.95 -9.85
C LEU A 387 -19.82 -38.56 -9.45
N ALA A 388 -19.68 -39.89 -9.56
CA ALA A 388 -18.44 -40.62 -9.27
C ALA A 388 -17.25 -40.22 -10.16
N LYS A 389 -17.50 -39.72 -11.39
CA LYS A 389 -16.47 -39.30 -12.34
C LYS A 389 -16.02 -37.85 -12.14
N VAL A 390 -16.72 -37.07 -11.32
CA VAL A 390 -16.35 -35.67 -11.09
C VAL A 390 -15.21 -35.60 -10.09
N GLU A 391 -14.12 -34.92 -10.46
CA GLU A 391 -13.04 -34.60 -9.55
C GLU A 391 -13.26 -33.22 -8.91
N PRO A 392 -13.27 -33.12 -7.58
CA PRO A 392 -13.42 -31.81 -6.93
C PRO A 392 -12.21 -30.92 -7.19
N LYS A 393 -12.47 -29.73 -7.74
CA LYS A 393 -11.48 -28.70 -8.06
C LYS A 393 -12.18 -27.39 -8.40
N GLY A 394 -11.58 -26.27 -7.98
CA GLY A 394 -12.08 -24.93 -8.28
C GLY A 394 -12.56 -24.20 -7.03
N TRP A 395 -13.24 -23.08 -7.23
CA TRP A 395 -13.86 -22.27 -6.17
C TRP A 395 -15.36 -22.57 -6.06
N THR A 396 -16.07 -21.94 -5.12
CA THR A 396 -17.44 -22.29 -4.72
C THR A 396 -18.45 -21.33 -5.38
N ASN A 397 -18.88 -21.61 -6.61
CA ASN A 397 -19.84 -20.78 -7.35
C ASN A 397 -21.31 -21.13 -7.07
N THR A 398 -21.73 -21.01 -5.81
CA THR A 398 -23.11 -21.34 -5.39
C THR A 398 -24.18 -20.47 -6.07
N LEU A 399 -23.83 -19.24 -6.47
CA LEU A 399 -24.77 -18.31 -7.10
C LEU A 399 -25.21 -18.83 -8.48
N GLU A 400 -24.27 -19.22 -9.34
CA GLU A 400 -24.61 -19.75 -10.66
C GLU A 400 -25.29 -21.10 -10.57
N ALA A 401 -24.91 -21.95 -9.61
CA ALA A 401 -25.56 -23.24 -9.37
C ALA A 401 -27.05 -23.06 -9.02
N LEU A 402 -27.37 -22.14 -8.11
CA LEU A 402 -28.76 -21.82 -7.75
C LEU A 402 -29.51 -21.14 -8.89
N ARG A 403 -28.89 -20.21 -9.62
CA ARG A 403 -29.52 -19.63 -10.82
C ARG A 403 -29.90 -20.71 -11.82
N LYS A 404 -28.99 -21.66 -12.06
CA LYS A 404 -29.23 -22.78 -12.97
C LYS A 404 -30.37 -23.66 -12.46
N ALA A 405 -30.43 -23.97 -11.17
CA ALA A 405 -31.55 -24.71 -10.58
C ALA A 405 -32.89 -24.01 -10.83
N TYR A 406 -32.98 -22.69 -10.58
CA TYR A 406 -34.21 -21.93 -10.81
C TYR A 406 -34.62 -21.79 -12.29
N THR A 407 -33.79 -22.24 -13.25
CA THR A 407 -34.22 -22.31 -14.67
C THR A 407 -35.13 -23.50 -14.97
N TYR A 408 -35.11 -24.55 -14.15
CA TYR A 408 -35.97 -25.70 -14.29
C TYR A 408 -37.38 -25.35 -13.79
N LYS A 409 -38.37 -25.61 -14.63
CA LYS A 409 -39.78 -25.33 -14.29
C LYS A 409 -40.31 -26.41 -13.36
N GLU A 410 -41.24 -26.03 -12.50
CA GLU A 410 -41.98 -26.93 -11.60
C GLU A 410 -41.10 -27.68 -10.58
N LEU A 411 -39.89 -27.19 -10.29
CA LEU A 411 -39.14 -27.71 -9.15
C LEU A 411 -39.93 -27.48 -7.87
N ASP A 412 -40.07 -28.53 -7.07
CA ASP A 412 -40.78 -28.48 -5.80
C ASP A 412 -39.82 -28.43 -4.60
N SER A 413 -38.54 -28.75 -4.81
CA SER A 413 -37.50 -28.69 -3.79
C SER A 413 -36.11 -28.62 -4.40
N ILE A 414 -35.22 -27.93 -3.71
CA ILE A 414 -33.79 -27.90 -4.02
C ILE A 414 -33.04 -28.50 -2.83
N ILE A 415 -32.05 -29.33 -3.10
CA ILE A 415 -31.14 -29.87 -2.11
C ILE A 415 -29.74 -29.37 -2.45
N LEU A 416 -29.10 -28.64 -1.55
CA LEU A 416 -27.75 -28.09 -1.74
C LEU A 416 -26.77 -28.75 -0.78
N PHE A 417 -25.83 -29.51 -1.32
CA PHE A 417 -24.66 -30.03 -0.60
C PHE A 417 -23.50 -29.07 -0.78
N SER A 418 -22.92 -28.58 0.32
CA SER A 418 -21.72 -27.73 0.26
C SER A 418 -20.93 -27.80 1.57
N ASP A 419 -19.61 -27.80 1.45
CA ASP A 419 -18.67 -27.70 2.56
C ASP A 419 -18.10 -26.28 2.74
N GLY A 420 -18.50 -25.33 1.89
CA GLY A 420 -17.89 -24.01 1.78
C GLY A 420 -18.91 -22.89 1.60
N ALA A 421 -18.68 -21.76 2.27
CA ALA A 421 -19.48 -20.56 2.04
C ALA A 421 -19.12 -19.97 0.66
N PRO A 422 -20.01 -19.20 0.00
CA PRO A 422 -19.75 -18.67 -1.34
C PRO A 422 -18.46 -17.84 -1.35
N THR A 423 -17.53 -18.21 -2.23
CA THR A 423 -16.20 -17.63 -2.30
C THR A 423 -16.05 -16.66 -3.48
N ASN A 424 -15.20 -15.65 -3.33
CA ASN A 424 -14.85 -14.76 -4.43
C ASN A 424 -13.94 -15.49 -5.44
N PRO A 425 -14.20 -15.40 -6.76
CA PRO A 425 -13.38 -16.06 -7.79
C PRO A 425 -11.88 -15.73 -7.70
N ASN A 426 -11.54 -14.53 -7.23
CA ASN A 426 -10.15 -14.05 -7.19
C ASN A 426 -9.42 -14.37 -5.88
N SER A 427 -10.15 -14.62 -4.78
CA SER A 427 -9.54 -14.78 -3.45
C SER A 427 -9.79 -16.14 -2.80
N GLY A 428 -10.77 -16.92 -3.27
CA GLY A 428 -11.15 -18.20 -2.65
C GLY A 428 -11.63 -18.07 -1.21
N ARG A 429 -11.96 -16.85 -0.77
CA ARG A 429 -12.48 -16.54 0.59
C ARG A 429 -13.94 -16.15 0.53
N PHE A 430 -14.64 -16.32 1.64
CA PHE A 430 -16.04 -15.94 1.79
C PHE A 430 -16.30 -14.50 1.33
N ASP A 431 -17.31 -14.33 0.49
CA ASP A 431 -17.72 -13.03 -0.04
C ASP A 431 -19.16 -12.69 0.38
N GLN A 432 -19.28 -11.71 1.28
CA GLN A 432 -20.57 -11.28 1.80
C GLN A 432 -21.47 -10.65 0.72
N ALA A 433 -20.91 -10.04 -0.34
CA ALA A 433 -21.70 -9.47 -1.44
C ALA A 433 -22.31 -10.58 -2.32
N VAL A 434 -21.55 -11.66 -2.56
CA VAL A 434 -22.07 -12.85 -3.25
C VAL A 434 -23.15 -13.53 -2.41
N ALA A 435 -22.93 -13.70 -1.10
CA ALA A 435 -23.94 -14.24 -0.20
C ALA A 435 -25.25 -13.43 -0.21
N ARG A 436 -25.18 -12.09 -0.21
CA ARG A 436 -26.38 -11.22 -0.33
C ARG A 436 -27.10 -11.39 -1.66
N SER A 437 -26.35 -11.60 -2.75
CA SER A 437 -26.94 -11.86 -4.07
C SER A 437 -27.68 -13.19 -4.09
N ILE A 438 -27.12 -14.22 -3.44
CA ILE A 438 -27.78 -15.52 -3.25
C ILE A 438 -29.05 -15.37 -2.40
N TYR A 439 -28.98 -14.65 -1.28
CA TYR A 439 -30.17 -14.39 -0.45
C TYR A 439 -31.27 -13.67 -1.21
N THR A 440 -30.90 -12.71 -2.08
CA THR A 440 -31.86 -12.00 -2.93
C THR A 440 -32.51 -12.94 -3.93
N LEU A 441 -31.73 -13.82 -4.57
CA LEU A 441 -32.23 -14.83 -5.49
C LEU A 441 -33.19 -15.82 -4.79
N CYS A 442 -32.78 -16.38 -3.67
CA CYS A 442 -33.63 -17.27 -2.85
C CYS A 442 -34.92 -16.57 -2.38
N ASN A 443 -34.85 -15.28 -2.06
CA ASN A 443 -36.02 -14.51 -1.64
C ASN A 443 -36.98 -14.19 -2.81
N GLN A 444 -36.53 -14.28 -4.07
CA GLN A 444 -37.40 -14.18 -5.27
C GLN A 444 -38.14 -15.49 -5.54
N HIS A 445 -37.60 -16.63 -5.10
CA HIS A 445 -38.14 -17.99 -5.31
C HIS A 445 -38.49 -18.67 -3.98
N LYS A 446 -39.28 -18.00 -3.13
CA LYS A 446 -39.65 -18.53 -1.79
C LYS A 446 -40.58 -19.72 -1.83
N ASP A 447 -41.21 -19.95 -2.96
CA ASP A 447 -42.11 -21.05 -3.25
C ASP A 447 -41.38 -22.40 -3.34
N ILE A 448 -40.06 -22.38 -3.57
CA ILE A 448 -39.25 -23.59 -3.70
C ILE A 448 -38.32 -23.71 -2.48
N PRO A 449 -38.57 -24.64 -1.55
CA PRO A 449 -37.71 -24.84 -0.39
C PRO A 449 -36.31 -25.31 -0.79
N VAL A 450 -35.29 -24.61 -0.32
CA VAL A 450 -33.89 -25.00 -0.46
C VAL A 450 -33.43 -25.66 0.83
N ASN A 451 -33.25 -26.97 0.79
CA ASN A 451 -32.70 -27.75 1.89
C ASN A 451 -31.17 -27.78 1.76
N THR A 452 -30.47 -27.32 2.78
CA THR A 452 -29.01 -27.19 2.74
C THR A 452 -28.36 -28.23 3.63
N VAL A 453 -27.40 -28.96 3.09
CA VAL A 453 -26.58 -29.94 3.79
C VAL A 453 -25.16 -29.39 3.89
N GLY A 454 -24.75 -29.07 5.11
CA GLY A 454 -23.38 -28.64 5.40
C GLY A 454 -22.50 -29.86 5.67
N LEU A 455 -21.44 -30.02 4.89
CA LEU A 455 -20.50 -31.14 5.00
C LEU A 455 -19.21 -30.69 5.71
N GLY A 456 -18.66 -31.52 6.59
CA GLY A 456 -17.38 -31.27 7.25
C GLY A 456 -17.49 -30.27 8.40
N ASN A 457 -16.69 -29.19 8.40
CA ASN A 457 -16.71 -28.23 9.52
C ASN A 457 -17.88 -27.23 9.43
N TYR A 458 -19.11 -27.74 9.51
CA TYR A 458 -20.33 -26.91 9.57
C TYR A 458 -20.49 -26.15 10.90
N PHE A 459 -19.50 -26.21 11.81
CA PHE A 459 -19.38 -25.28 12.93
C PHE A 459 -18.71 -23.96 12.54
N ASP A 460 -18.13 -23.86 11.34
CA ASP A 460 -17.68 -22.59 10.79
C ASP A 460 -18.86 -21.60 10.75
N GLN A 461 -18.65 -20.44 11.38
CA GLN A 461 -19.72 -19.49 11.63
C GLN A 461 -20.26 -18.90 10.32
N ASP A 462 -19.42 -18.70 9.30
CA ASP A 462 -19.81 -18.10 8.04
C ASP A 462 -20.57 -19.11 7.17
N LEU A 463 -20.08 -20.35 7.07
CA LEU A 463 -20.76 -21.46 6.38
C LEU A 463 -22.11 -21.78 7.02
N ALA A 464 -22.14 -22.01 8.33
CA ALA A 464 -23.36 -22.36 9.05
C ALA A 464 -24.40 -21.25 8.96
N THR A 465 -23.98 -19.99 9.08
CA THR A 465 -24.88 -18.84 8.96
C THR A 465 -25.42 -18.72 7.55
N PHE A 466 -24.58 -18.93 6.53
CA PHE A 466 -24.98 -18.89 5.13
C PHE A 466 -26.03 -19.96 4.80
N LEU A 467 -25.72 -21.24 5.05
CA LEU A 467 -26.62 -22.35 4.73
C LEU A 467 -27.93 -22.27 5.51
N ARG A 468 -27.87 -21.98 6.82
CA ARG A 468 -29.09 -21.77 7.63
C ARG A 468 -29.93 -20.60 7.14
N THR A 469 -29.30 -19.53 6.65
CA THR A 469 -30.03 -18.37 6.12
C THR A 469 -30.73 -18.71 4.81
N VAL A 470 -30.05 -19.41 3.89
CA VAL A 470 -30.64 -19.89 2.62
C VAL A 470 -31.84 -20.78 2.90
N ALA A 471 -31.69 -21.78 3.77
CA ALA A 471 -32.78 -22.69 4.14
C ALA A 471 -33.95 -21.93 4.77
N ARG A 472 -33.68 -21.02 5.70
CA ARG A 472 -34.72 -20.23 6.37
C ARG A 472 -35.48 -19.31 5.41
N LEU A 473 -34.80 -18.69 4.45
CA LEU A 473 -35.42 -17.73 3.52
C LEU A 473 -36.43 -18.39 2.57
N THR A 474 -36.18 -19.66 2.22
CA THR A 474 -36.99 -20.45 1.28
C THR A 474 -37.95 -21.40 1.99
N GLY A 475 -37.92 -21.45 3.32
CA GLY A 475 -38.74 -22.38 4.10
C GLY A 475 -38.22 -23.82 4.13
N GLY A 476 -37.02 -24.08 3.62
CA GLY A 476 -36.31 -25.36 3.70
C GLY A 476 -35.75 -25.69 5.09
N ALA A 477 -34.92 -26.72 5.15
CA ALA A 477 -34.24 -27.17 6.37
C ALA A 477 -32.70 -27.18 6.22
N PHE A 478 -32.00 -27.05 7.34
CA PHE A 478 -30.55 -27.16 7.41
C PHE A 478 -30.16 -28.45 8.14
N CYS A 479 -29.32 -29.26 7.52
CA CYS A 479 -28.75 -30.48 8.08
C CYS A 479 -27.22 -30.34 8.11
N GLY A 480 -26.61 -30.43 9.30
CA GLY A 480 -25.14 -30.53 9.42
C GLY A 480 -24.74 -32.00 9.45
N ARG A 481 -23.72 -32.38 8.69
CA ARG A 481 -23.16 -33.74 8.62
C ARG A 481 -21.67 -33.71 8.88
#